data_AF-A0A6G7RWR7-F1
#
_entry.id   AF-A0A6G7RWR7-F1
#
_cell.length_a   1.000
_cell.length_b   1.000
_cell.length_c   1.000
_cell.angle_alpha   90.00
_cell.angle_beta   90.00
_cell.angle_gamma   90.00
#
_symmetry.space_group_name_H-M   'P 1'
#
loop_
_entity.id
_entity.type
_entity.pdbx_description
1 polymer ?
#
loop_
_entity_poly.entity_id
_entity_poly.type
_entity_poly.pdbx_seq_one_letter_code
_entity_poly.pdbx_strand_id
1 'polypeptide(L)'
;MPTIKTLITYLFWIVLSLITGIVYARCIINPNAVSEEGLWYLLHLFFEIGMLQVGFWVGLTIAICFILVDIFYLKKKLKNNHKKTLSRLVAFLIITVFVAIVHYILEKGIDVI
;
A
#
# COMPACT_ATOMS: atom_id res chain seq x y z
N MET A 1 -29.14 0.13 0.65
CA MET A 1 -28.57 1.02 -0.38
C MET A 1 -27.18 1.46 0.08
N PRO A 2 -26.10 1.30 -0.71
CA PRO A 2 -24.83 1.88 -0.34
C PRO A 2 -24.98 3.41 -0.48
N THR A 3 -25.09 4.09 0.65
CA THR A 3 -25.08 5.55 0.72
C THR A 3 -23.68 6.00 0.30
N ILE A 4 -23.58 6.90 -0.68
CA ILE A 4 -22.34 7.45 -1.29
C ILE A 4 -21.18 7.66 -0.29
N LYS A 5 -21.48 8.01 0.97
CA LYS A 5 -20.54 8.08 2.10
C LYS A 5 -19.66 6.83 2.26
N THR A 6 -20.22 5.64 2.09
CA THR A 6 -19.49 4.38 2.19
C THR A 6 -18.49 4.21 1.04
N LEU A 7 -18.89 4.59 -0.17
CA LEU A 7 -18.02 4.56 -1.35
C LEU A 7 -16.84 5.52 -1.18
N ILE A 8 -17.10 6.77 -0.77
CA ILE A 8 -16.06 7.76 -0.49
C ILE A 8 -15.11 7.27 0.59
N THR A 9 -15.63 6.61 1.63
CA THR A 9 -14.80 6.05 2.71
C THR A 9 -13.83 4.99 2.18
N TYR A 10 -14.29 4.05 1.36
CA TYR A 10 -13.40 3.05 0.78
C TYR A 10 -12.42 3.65 -0.24
N LEU A 11 -12.87 4.64 -1.03
CA LEU A 11 -11.99 5.36 -1.93
C LEU A 11 -10.84 6.03 -1.16
N PHE A 12 -11.13 6.64 -0.02
CA PHE A 12 -10.10 7.20 0.87
C PHE A 12 -9.11 6.14 1.34
N TRP A 13 -9.58 4.96 1.78
CA TRP A 13 -8.69 3.87 2.20
C TRP A 13 -7.84 3.32 1.04
N ILE A 14 -8.38 3.26 -0.17
CA ILE A 14 -7.63 2.84 -1.37
C ILE A 14 -6.52 3.84 -1.66
N VAL A 15 -6.83 5.14 -1.69
CA VAL A 15 -5.84 6.20 -1.92
C VAL A 15 -4.76 6.17 -0.85
N LEU A 16 -5.14 6.02 0.42
CA LEU A 16 -4.20 5.90 1.53
C LEU A 16 -3.29 4.68 1.38
N SER A 17 -3.84 3.56 0.93
CA SER A 17 -3.10 2.33 0.66
C SER A 17 -2.08 2.50 -0.47
N LEU A 18 -2.47 3.16 -1.57
CA LEU A 18 -1.57 3.46 -2.69
C LEU A 18 -0.43 4.37 -2.26
N ILE A 19 -0.71 5.43 -1.51
CA ILE A 19 0.33 6.32 -0.95
C ILE A 19 1.29 5.50 -0.08
N THR A 20 0.76 4.63 0.77
CA THR A 20 1.59 3.79 1.65
C THR A 20 2.47 2.82 0.86
N GLY A 21 1.97 2.24 -0.23
CA GLY A 21 2.75 1.39 -1.14
C GLY A 21 3.88 2.14 -1.83
N ILE A 22 3.65 3.38 -2.27
CA ILE A 22 4.69 4.24 -2.86
C ILE A 22 5.74 4.62 -1.82
N VAL A 23 5.33 4.96 -0.60
CA VAL A 23 6.26 5.25 0.51
C VAL A 23 7.12 4.03 0.82
N TYR A 24 6.53 2.84 0.86
CA TYR A 24 7.26 1.58 1.02
C TYR A 24 8.31 1.38 -0.08
N ALA A 25 7.93 1.56 -1.35
CA ALA A 25 8.86 1.44 -2.47
C ALA A 25 10.02 2.45 -2.37
N ARG A 26 9.76 3.69 -1.95
CA ARG A 26 10.81 4.69 -1.66
C ARG A 26 11.76 4.31 -0.52
N CYS A 27 11.26 3.60 0.49
CA CYS A 27 12.11 3.14 1.59
C CYS A 27 13.08 2.03 1.15
N ILE A 28 12.70 1.25 0.14
CA ILE A 28 13.52 0.13 -0.37
C ILE A 28 14.47 0.59 -1.47
N ILE A 29 13.96 1.40 -2.40
CA ILE A 29 14.72 1.89 -3.55
C ILE A 29 15.38 3.20 -3.13
N ASN A 30 16.72 3.23 -3.05
CA ASN A 30 17.46 4.45 -2.76
C ASN A 30 17.53 5.33 -4.03
N PRO A 31 16.81 6.47 -4.09
CA PRO A 31 16.72 7.29 -5.29
C PRO A 31 18.04 8.02 -5.63
N ASN A 32 18.94 8.17 -4.66
CA ASN A 32 20.19 8.92 -4.83
C ASN A 32 21.31 8.11 -5.51
N ALA A 33 20.99 6.93 -6.06
CA ALA A 33 21.99 6.05 -6.67
C ALA A 33 22.40 6.47 -8.10
N VAL A 34 21.69 7.40 -8.74
CA VAL A 34 21.87 7.73 -10.17
C VAL A 34 21.85 9.25 -10.38
N SER A 35 22.77 9.79 -11.19
CA SER A 35 22.83 11.24 -11.43
C SER A 35 21.71 11.73 -12.35
N GLU A 36 21.26 12.97 -12.13
CA GLU A 36 20.17 13.62 -12.88
C GLU A 36 20.60 14.16 -14.26
N GLU A 37 21.82 13.85 -14.72
CA GLU A 37 22.43 14.50 -15.89
C GLU A 37 22.74 13.54 -17.05
N GLY A 38 22.51 13.98 -18.28
CA GLY A 38 22.88 13.26 -19.50
C GLY A 38 22.12 11.93 -19.68
N LEU A 39 22.79 10.90 -20.21
CA LEU A 39 22.19 9.58 -20.42
C LEU A 39 21.75 8.89 -19.11
N TRP A 40 22.30 9.31 -17.96
CA TRP A 40 21.93 8.82 -16.63
C TRP A 40 20.51 9.26 -16.22
N TYR A 41 19.97 10.32 -16.81
CA TYR A 41 18.57 10.74 -16.64
C TYR A 41 17.57 9.64 -17.06
N LEU A 42 17.87 8.87 -18.12
CA LEU A 42 16.99 7.78 -18.56
C LEU A 42 16.94 6.64 -17.54
N LEU A 43 18.06 6.37 -16.86
CA LEU A 43 18.13 5.40 -15.77
C LEU A 43 17.42 5.91 -14.53
N HIS A 44 17.56 7.19 -14.19
CA HIS A 44 16.79 7.82 -13.11
C HIS A 44 15.28 7.70 -13.37
N LEU A 45 14.82 8.00 -14.59
CA LEU A 45 13.42 7.85 -15.00
C LEU A 45 12.95 6.39 -14.89
N PHE A 46 13.79 5.43 -15.28
CA PHE A 46 13.49 4.00 -15.15
C PHE A 46 13.35 3.55 -13.70
N PHE A 47 14.23 4.04 -12.81
CA PHE A 47 14.13 3.81 -11.36
C PHE A 47 12.85 4.41 -10.78
N GLU A 48 12.47 5.61 -11.22
CA GLU A 48 11.27 6.29 -10.76
C GLU A 48 9.99 5.55 -11.23
N ILE A 49 9.98 5.06 -12.46
CA ILE A 49 8.89 4.22 -13.02
C ILE A 49 8.82 2.87 -12.29
N GLY A 50 9.96 2.22 -12.05
CA GLY A 50 10.02 0.96 -11.30
C GLY A 50 9.50 1.11 -9.88
N MET A 51 9.86 2.21 -9.22
CA MET A 51 9.35 2.57 -7.89
C MET A 51 7.83 2.79 -7.90
N LEU A 52 7.30 3.49 -8.90
CA LEU A 52 5.85 3.68 -9.05
C LEU A 52 5.15 2.35 -9.31
N GLN A 53 5.73 1.48 -10.14
CA GLN A 53 5.15 0.18 -10.45
C GLN A 53 5.12 -0.74 -9.22
N VAL A 54 6.24 -0.91 -8.52
CA VAL A 54 6.31 -1.73 -7.30
C VAL A 54 5.41 -1.14 -6.21
N GLY A 55 5.48 0.17 -5.99
CA GLY A 55 4.65 0.85 -5.00
C GLY A 55 3.15 0.74 -5.30
N PHE A 56 2.77 0.78 -6.58
CA PHE A 56 1.38 0.57 -7.01
C PHE A 56 0.91 -0.86 -6.73
N TRP A 57 1.68 -1.89 -7.08
CA TRP A 57 1.31 -3.29 -6.83
C TRP A 57 1.23 -3.62 -5.33
N VAL A 58 2.17 -3.12 -4.54
CA VAL A 58 2.14 -3.27 -3.08
C VAL A 58 0.93 -2.55 -2.49
N GLY A 59 0.72 -1.29 -2.88
CA GLY A 59 -0.42 -0.48 -2.41
C GLY A 59 -1.77 -1.08 -2.80
N LEU A 60 -1.88 -1.67 -3.99
CA LEU A 60 -3.08 -2.37 -4.44
C LEU A 60 -3.33 -3.63 -3.61
N THR A 61 -2.29 -4.40 -3.32
CA THR A 61 -2.38 -5.61 -2.49
C THR A 61 -2.88 -5.27 -1.08
N ILE A 62 -2.31 -4.23 -0.45
CA ILE A 62 -2.77 -3.74 0.86
C ILE A 62 -4.24 -3.32 0.79
N ALA A 63 -4.66 -2.63 -0.27
CA ALA A 63 -6.03 -2.14 -0.42
C ALA A 63 -7.03 -3.31 -0.49
N ILE A 64 -6.73 -4.31 -1.32
CA ILE A 64 -7.57 -5.51 -1.48
C ILE A 64 -7.67 -6.27 -0.16
N CYS A 65 -6.54 -6.54 0.50
CA CYS A 65 -6.52 -7.24 1.79
C CYS A 65 -7.32 -6.47 2.86
N PHE A 66 -7.13 -5.16 2.95
CA PHE A 66 -7.84 -4.32 3.91
C PHE A 66 -9.35 -4.31 3.64
N ILE A 67 -9.79 -4.15 2.39
CA ILE A 67 -11.21 -4.14 2.03
C ILE A 67 -11.87 -5.47 2.37
N LEU A 68 -11.21 -6.60 2.06
CA LEU A 68 -11.71 -7.93 2.40
C LEU A 68 -11.90 -8.06 3.92
N VAL A 69 -10.86 -7.72 4.70
CA VAL A 69 -10.90 -7.79 6.17
C VAL A 69 -11.96 -6.83 6.74
N ASP A 70 -12.14 -5.64 6.15
CA ASP A 70 -13.17 -4.71 6.62
C ASP A 70 -14.57 -5.25 6.36
N ILE A 71 -14.85 -5.74 5.14
CA ILE A 71 -16.18 -6.23 4.75
C ILE A 71 -16.57 -7.46 5.57
N PHE A 72 -15.68 -8.45 5.68
CA PHE A 72 -15.98 -9.72 6.32
C PHE A 72 -15.91 -9.66 7.86
N TYR A 73 -14.95 -8.92 8.41
CA TYR A 73 -14.68 -8.94 9.85
C TYR A 73 -15.05 -7.63 10.54
N LEU A 74 -14.39 -6.51 10.18
CA LEU A 74 -14.51 -5.28 10.98
C LEU A 74 -15.91 -4.68 10.90
N LYS A 75 -16.55 -4.70 9.73
CA LYS A 75 -17.89 -4.15 9.55
C LYS A 75 -18.92 -4.84 10.44
N LYS A 76 -18.80 -6.16 10.63
CA LYS A 76 -19.66 -6.93 11.54
C LYS A 76 -19.29 -6.67 13.01
N LYS A 77 -17.99 -6.74 13.34
CA LYS A 77 -17.49 -6.60 14.72
C LYS A 77 -17.65 -5.20 15.30
N LEU A 78 -17.51 -4.16 14.48
CA LEU A 78 -17.51 -2.76 14.92
C LEU A 78 -18.90 -2.10 14.80
N LYS A 79 -19.98 -2.84 14.50
CA LYS A 79 -21.31 -2.26 14.24
C LYS A 79 -21.82 -1.32 15.36
N ASN A 80 -21.44 -1.56 16.62
CA ASN A 80 -21.85 -0.73 17.78
C ASN A 80 -20.71 -0.05 18.55
N ASN A 81 -19.47 -0.13 18.06
CA ASN A 81 -18.33 0.43 18.79
C ASN A 81 -18.19 1.95 18.53
N HIS A 82 -17.87 2.77 19.52
CA HIS A 82 -17.61 4.20 19.28
C HIS A 82 -16.23 4.44 18.63
N LYS A 83 -15.28 3.51 18.78
CA LYS A 83 -13.90 3.63 18.27
C LYS A 83 -13.67 2.95 16.91
N LYS A 84 -14.70 2.85 16.06
CA LYS A 84 -14.65 2.07 14.80
C LYS A 84 -13.50 2.51 13.89
N THR A 85 -13.27 3.82 13.78
CA THR A 85 -12.21 4.37 12.93
C THR A 85 -10.82 4.00 13.44
N LEU A 86 -10.59 4.05 14.75
CA LEU A 86 -9.31 3.66 15.33
C LEU A 86 -9.02 2.18 15.12
N SER A 87 -10.02 1.32 15.32
CA SER A 87 -9.87 -0.12 15.07
C SER A 87 -9.59 -0.44 13.60
N ARG A 88 -10.16 0.33 12.66
CA ARG A 88 -9.86 0.22 11.22
C ARG A 88 -8.43 0.65 10.91
N LEU A 89 -7.96 1.74 11.50
CA LEU A 89 -6.59 2.20 11.32
C LEU A 89 -5.58 1.19 11.85
N VAL A 90 -5.83 0.60 13.02
CA VAL A 90 -4.99 -0.48 13.57
C VAL A 90 -4.97 -1.69 12.64
N ALA A 91 -6.12 -2.13 12.13
CA ALA A 91 -6.18 -3.24 11.18
C ALA A 91 -5.45 -2.93 9.87
N PHE A 92 -5.58 -1.70 9.35
CA PHE A 92 -4.84 -1.24 8.19
C PHE A 92 -3.33 -1.34 8.42
N LEU A 93 -2.82 -0.81 9.53
CA LEU A 93 -1.39 -0.88 9.88
C LEU A 93 -0.89 -2.32 9.98
N ILE A 94 -1.65 -3.21 10.62
CA ILE A 94 -1.29 -4.63 10.71
C ILE A 94 -1.18 -5.26 9.32
N ILE A 95 -2.13 -4.98 8.43
CA ILE A 95 -2.11 -5.49 7.05
C ILE A 95 -0.95 -4.89 6.26
N THR A 96 -0.68 -3.60 6.40
CA THR A 96 0.48 -2.95 5.75
C THR A 96 1.79 -3.63 6.16
N VAL A 97 2.01 -3.81 7.46
CA VAL A 97 3.22 -4.47 7.97
C VAL A 97 3.31 -5.91 7.48
N PHE A 98 2.18 -6.64 7.50
CA PHE A 98 2.14 -8.01 6.99
C PHE A 98 2.49 -8.10 5.50
N VAL A 99 1.89 -7.27 4.65
CA VAL A 99 2.16 -7.25 3.21
C VAL A 99 3.61 -6.81 2.93
N ALA A 100 4.13 -5.83 3.67
CA ALA A 100 5.52 -5.38 3.55
C ALA A 100 6.51 -6.51 3.89
N ILE A 101 6.26 -7.25 4.98
CA ILE A 101 7.10 -8.40 5.36
C ILE A 101 7.04 -9.50 4.29
N VAL A 102 5.83 -9.84 3.82
CA VAL A 102 5.65 -10.86 2.78
C VAL A 102 6.38 -10.44 1.50
N HIS A 103 6.19 -9.20 1.05
CA HIS A 103 6.88 -8.67 -0.14
C HIS A 103 8.41 -8.72 0.03
N TYR A 104 8.93 -8.26 1.16
CA TYR A 104 10.37 -8.29 1.44
C TYR A 104 10.94 -9.72 1.44
N ILE A 105 10.22 -10.68 2.04
CA ILE A 105 10.62 -12.10 2.03
C ILE A 105 10.57 -12.67 0.61
N LEU A 106 9.55 -12.35 -0.18
CA LEU A 106 9.46 -12.82 -1.57
C LEU A 106 10.62 -12.25 -2.41
N GLU A 107 10.91 -10.97 -2.24
CA GLU A 107 12.01 -10.28 -2.93
C GLU A 107 13.37 -10.86 -2.55
N LYS A 108 13.63 -11.10 -1.25
CA LYS A 108 14.94 -11.63 -0.77
C LYS A 108 15.08 -13.14 -0.79
N GLY A 109 13.98 -13.89 -0.68
CA GLY A 109 14.00 -15.33 -0.50
C GLY A 109 13.83 -16.14 -1.78
N ILE A 110 13.13 -15.59 -2.78
CA ILE A 110 12.85 -16.30 -4.03
C ILE A 110 13.65 -15.71 -5.20
N ASP A 111 14.38 -14.60 -5.00
CA ASP A 111 15.19 -13.92 -6.03
C ASP A 111 14.40 -13.74 -7.34
N VAL A 112 13.13 -13.33 -7.22
CA VAL A 112 12.19 -13.23 -8.36
C VAL A 112 12.48 -11.97 -9.21
N ILE A 113 13.42 -11.12 -8.81
CA ILE A 113 13.83 -9.91 -9.54
C ILE A 113 15.34 -9.75 -9.49
#